data_AF-A0A8H8DPC6-F1
#
_entry.id   AF-A0A8H8DPC6-F1
#
_cell.length_a   1.000
_cell.length_b   1.000
_cell.length_c   1.000
_cell.angle_alpha   90.00
_cell.angle_beta   90.00
_cell.angle_gamma   90.00
#
_symmetry.space_group_name_H-M   'P 1'
#
loop_
_entity.id
_entity.type
_entity.pdbx_description
1 polymer ?
#
loop_
_entity_poly.entity_id
_entity_poly.type
_entity_poly.pdbx_seq_one_letter_code
_entity_poly.pdbx_strand_id
1 'polypeptide(L)' 'MQRENRVPYYQKLFQENTHLPVYMRTPRSRLMLYPYIVLWSVSLIGSIWGTVNMVKAS' A
#
# COMPACT_ATOMS: atom_id res chain seq x y z
N MET A 1 -0.13 -26.17 22.09
CA MET A 1 -0.42 -24.72 22.22
C MET A 1 -1.62 -24.39 21.34
N GLN A 2 -2.76 -23.99 21.92
CA GLN A 2 -3.94 -23.59 21.16
C GLN A 2 -3.77 -22.12 20.73
N ARG A 3 -3.70 -21.86 19.42
CA ARG A 3 -3.64 -20.50 18.88
C ARG A 3 -5.01 -19.85 19.05
N GLU A 4 -5.04 -18.70 19.71
CA GLU A 4 -6.27 -17.91 19.84
C GLU A 4 -6.84 -17.54 18.46
N ASN A 5 -8.13 -17.77 18.26
CA ASN A 5 -8.82 -17.44 17.02
C ASN A 5 -9.08 -15.93 16.94
N ARG A 6 -8.33 -15.24 16.07
CA ARG A 6 -8.49 -13.79 15.83
C ARG A 6 -9.44 -13.44 14.68
N VAL A 7 -10.12 -14.43 14.08
CA VAL A 7 -11.05 -14.19 12.96
C VAL A 7 -12.18 -13.24 13.37
N PRO A 8 -12.87 -13.41 14.52
CA PRO A 8 -13.96 -12.50 14.91
C PRO A 8 -13.48 -11.06 15.11
N TYR A 9 -12.26 -10.88 15.62
CA TYR A 9 -11.63 -9.56 15.76
C TYR A 9 -11.49 -8.85 14.41
N TYR A 10 -10.95 -9.54 13.40
CA TYR A 10 -10.80 -8.95 12.08
C TYR A 10 -12.16 -8.74 11.40
N GLN A 11 -13.11 -9.67 11.53
CA GLN A 11 -14.46 -9.49 11.00
C GLN A 11 -15.09 -8.18 11.49
N LYS A 12 -15.04 -7.93 12.82
CA LYS A 12 -15.52 -6.67 13.41
C LYS A 12 -14.77 -5.46 12.86
N LEU A 13 -13.43 -5.50 12.87
CA LEU A 13 -12.58 -4.41 12.37
C LEU A 13 -12.90 -4.00 10.92
N PHE A 14 -13.12 -4.98 10.04
CA PHE A 14 -13.41 -4.74 8.61
C PHE A 14 -14.86 -4.33 8.35
N GLN A 15 -15.80 -4.70 9.23
CA GLN A 15 -17.22 -4.32 9.15
C GLN A 15 -17.49 -2.93 9.74
N GLU A 16 -16.76 -2.51 10.79
CA GLU A 16 -16.90 -1.16 11.38
C GLU A 16 -16.39 -0.05 10.47
N ASN A 17 -15.35 -0.32 9.68
CA ASN A 17 -14.67 0.66 8.84
C ASN A 17 -15.08 0.57 7.36
N THR A 18 -16.36 0.32 7.08
CA THR A 18 -16.88 0.17 5.70
C THR A 18 -16.71 1.40 4.83
N HIS A 19 -16.71 2.58 5.46
CA HIS A 19 -16.44 3.88 4.80
C HIS A 19 -15.00 4.02 4.28
N LEU A 20 -14.06 3.19 4.76
CA LEU A 20 -12.70 3.16 4.27
C LEU A 20 -12.53 2.11 3.16
N PRO A 21 -11.65 2.36 2.18
CA PRO A 21 -11.20 1.33 1.24
C PRO A 21 -10.65 0.12 1.99
N VAL A 22 -10.90 -1.09 1.49
CA VAL A 22 -10.52 -2.36 2.15
C VAL A 22 -9.05 -2.36 2.56
N TYR A 23 -8.17 -1.85 1.71
CA TYR A 23 -6.72 -1.80 1.95
C TYR A 23 -6.32 -0.80 3.05
N MET A 24 -7.17 0.13 3.47
CA MET A 24 -6.90 1.12 4.53
C MET A 24 -7.55 0.80 5.88
N ARG A 25 -8.35 -0.28 5.97
CA ARG A 25 -9.18 -0.57 7.16
C ARG A 25 -8.41 -0.99 8.40
N THR A 26 -7.17 -1.43 8.25
CA THR A 26 -6.34 -1.83 9.39
C THR A 26 -5.42 -0.69 9.83
N PRO A 27 -5.10 -0.54 11.13
CA PRO A 27 -4.20 0.52 11.57
C PRO A 27 -2.78 0.39 10.97
N ARG A 28 -2.33 -0.84 10.71
CA ARG A 28 -1.04 -1.13 10.08
C ARG A 28 -1.01 -0.81 8.58
N SER A 29 -2.16 -0.74 7.92
CA SER A 29 -2.21 -0.47 6.48
C SER A 29 -1.50 0.83 6.09
N ARG A 30 -1.68 1.91 6.87
CA ARG A 30 -1.03 3.21 6.59
C ARG A 30 0.50 3.11 6.65
N LEU A 31 1.01 2.34 7.62
CA LEU A 31 2.45 2.10 7.74
C LEU A 31 3.01 1.30 6.55
N MET A 32 2.20 0.48 5.89
CA MET A 32 2.62 -0.28 4.71
C MET A 32 2.42 0.51 3.40
N LEU A 33 1.30 1.21 3.27
CA LEU A 33 0.90 1.90 2.04
C LEU A 33 1.72 3.15 1.78
N TYR A 34 2.04 3.95 2.80
CA TYR A 34 2.82 5.17 2.62
C TYR A 34 4.22 4.92 2.04
N PRO A 35 5.06 4.04 2.61
CA PRO A 35 6.37 3.76 2.01
C PRO A 35 6.23 3.10 0.63
N TYR A 36 5.23 2.24 0.43
CA TYR A 36 4.96 1.63 -0.88
C TYR A 36 4.68 2.69 -1.95
N ILE A 37 3.79 3.65 -1.67
CA ILE A 37 3.44 4.72 -2.61
C ILE A 37 4.67 5.59 -2.92
N VAL A 38 5.48 5.93 -1.91
CA VAL A 38 6.72 6.71 -2.11
C VAL A 38 7.67 5.99 -3.05
N LEU A 39 7.97 4.71 -2.78
CA LEU A 39 8.88 3.92 -3.61
C LEU A 39 8.35 3.77 -5.03
N TRP A 40 7.05 3.52 -5.18
CA TRP A 40 6.42 3.38 -6.48
C TRP A 40 6.48 4.68 -7.29
N SER A 41 6.15 5.83 -6.68
CA SER A 41 6.22 7.13 -7.35
C SER A 41 7.64 7.52 -7.75
N VAL A 42 8.63 7.29 -6.87
CA VAL A 42 10.05 7.55 -7.18
C VAL A 42 10.51 6.67 -8.35
N SER A 43 10.16 5.39 -8.34
CA SER A 43 10.51 4.46 -9.43
C SER A 43 9.89 4.88 -10.77
N LEU A 44 8.62 5.30 -10.76
CA LEU A 44 7.93 5.76 -11.96
C LEU A 44 8.58 7.03 -12.53
N ILE A 45 8.85 8.03 -11.69
CA ILE A 45 9.49 9.27 -12.11
C ILE A 45 10.90 9.00 -12.66
N GLY A 46 11.69 8.18 -11.96
CA GLY A 46 13.04 7.81 -12.39
C GLY A 46 13.04 7.08 -13.73
N SER A 47 12.08 6.18 -13.95
CA SER A 47 11.93 5.47 -15.22
C SER A 47 11.63 6.42 -16.38
N ILE A 48 10.64 7.31 -16.21
CA ILE A 48 10.26 8.31 -17.22
C ILE A 48 11.44 9.24 -17.52
N TRP A 49 12.13 9.72 -16.48
CA TRP A 49 13.30 10.59 -16.63
C TRP A 49 14.43 9.90 -17.42
N GLY A 50 14.71 8.63 -17.11
CA GLY A 50 15.67 7.81 -17.86
C GLY A 50 15.30 7.67 -19.33
N THR A 51 14.03 7.37 -19.63
CA THR A 51 13.54 7.26 -21.01
C THR A 51 13.68 8.58 -21.78
N VAL A 52 13.34 9.72 -21.17
CA VAL A 52 13.48 11.04 -21.80
C VAL A 52 14.94 11.33 -22.16
N ASN A 53 15.88 11.01 -21.27
CA ASN A 53 17.30 11.22 -21.54
C ASN A 53 17.83 10.31 -22.66
N MET A 54 17.36 9.07 -22.74
CA MET A 54 17.70 8.16 -23.84
C MET A 54 17.22 8.70 -25.19
N VAL A 55 15.98 9.19 -25.27
CA VAL A 55 15.41 9.77 -26.49
C VAL A 55 16.13 11.06 -26.91
N LYS A 56 16.62 11.85 -25.95
CA LYS A 56 17.42 13.04 -26.26
C LYS A 56 18.85 12.73 -26.72
N ALA A 57 19.38 11.57 -26.34
CA ALA A 57 20.73 11.14 -26.65
C ALA A 57 20.83 10.32 -27.95
N SER A 58 19.70 9.88 -28.51
CA SER A 58 19.58 9.24 -29.83
C SER A 58 19.48 10.27 -30.95
#